data_AF-B3V6G4-F1
#
_entry.id   AF-B3V6G4-F1
#
_cell.length_a   1.000
_cell.length_b   1.000
_cell.length_c   1.000
_cell.angle_alpha   90.00
_cell.angle_beta   90.00
_cell.angle_gamma   90.00
#
_symmetry.space_group_name_H-M   'P 1'
#
loop_
_entity.id
_entity.type
_entity.pdbx_description
1 polymer ?
#
loop_
_entity_poly.entity_id
_entity_poly.type
_entity_poly.pdbx_seq_one_letter_code
_entity_poly.pdbx_strand_id
1 'polypeptide(L)'
;MVIKKQVNKSLLKIKTKIYSIYYFRKIIRSITEINNRISKRGVEIVYITIFFALISGIFNTIIEGSNPIYAAALIIPNRAAQTWSEVVINFFALTLGSTGAYLMYRSKRTNSPSNSPNFLLLIGLSSILLAAALGLYMIQIKA
;
A
#
# COMPACT_ATOMS: atom_id res chain seq x y z
N MET A 1 -56.39 8.62 17.92
CA MET A 1 -55.00 9.15 17.82
C MET A 1 -53.90 8.07 17.99
N VAL A 2 -54.13 7.01 18.78
CA VAL A 2 -53.16 5.94 19.08
C VAL A 2 -52.74 5.11 17.84
N ILE A 3 -53.70 4.74 16.98
CA ILE A 3 -53.45 3.92 15.78
C ILE A 3 -52.45 4.60 14.82
N LYS A 4 -52.60 5.91 14.59
CA LYS A 4 -51.73 6.70 13.69
C LYS A 4 -50.28 6.73 14.20
N LYS A 5 -50.08 6.77 15.51
CA LYS A 5 -48.75 6.75 16.16
C LYS A 5 -48.08 5.38 16.01
N GLN A 6 -48.86 4.30 16.11
CA GLN A 6 -48.39 2.93 15.96
C GLN A 6 -47.99 2.62 14.50
N VAL A 7 -48.80 3.06 13.54
CA VAL A 7 -48.49 2.98 12.10
C VAL A 7 -47.20 3.73 11.76
N ASN A 8 -47.02 4.96 12.26
CA ASN A 8 -45.79 5.72 12.02
C ASN A 8 -44.54 5.05 12.62
N LYS A 9 -44.66 4.42 13.80
CA LYS A 9 -43.55 3.68 14.42
C LYS A 9 -43.15 2.46 13.56
N SER A 10 -44.13 1.75 13.00
CA SER A 10 -43.89 0.63 12.09
C SER A 10 -43.23 1.08 10.78
N LEU A 11 -43.70 2.18 10.19
CA LEU A 11 -43.11 2.78 8.98
C LEU A 11 -41.67 3.22 9.22
N LEU A 12 -41.36 3.79 10.38
CA LEU A 12 -40.00 4.20 10.72
C LEU A 12 -39.05 3.00 10.81
N LYS A 13 -39.49 1.90 11.44
CA LYS A 13 -38.74 0.64 11.50
C LYS A 13 -38.49 0.03 10.11
N ILE A 14 -39.47 0.12 9.22
CA ILE A 14 -39.33 -0.37 7.85
C ILE A 14 -38.32 0.48 7.09
N LYS A 15 -38.42 1.82 7.18
CA LYS A 15 -37.47 2.74 6.53
C LYS A 15 -36.03 2.49 7.01
N THR A 16 -35.80 2.37 8.31
CA THR A 16 -34.45 2.11 8.84
C THR A 16 -33.89 0.78 8.35
N LYS A 17 -34.72 -0.27 8.25
CA LYS A 17 -34.33 -1.58 7.70
C LYS A 17 -34.00 -1.50 6.20
N ILE A 18 -34.73 -0.69 5.43
CA ILE A 18 -34.44 -0.46 4.01
C ILE A 18 -33.11 0.29 3.84
N TYR A 19 -32.88 1.33 4.64
CA TYR A 19 -31.62 2.08 4.61
C TYR A 19 -30.43 1.19 4.95
N SER A 20 -30.54 0.34 5.97
CA SER A 20 -29.45 -0.58 6.34
C SER A 20 -29.14 -1.58 5.23
N ILE A 21 -30.17 -2.15 4.58
CA ILE A 21 -30.01 -3.05 3.42
C ILE A 21 -29.34 -2.32 2.25
N TYR A 22 -29.70 -1.07 1.98
CA TYR A 22 -29.09 -0.27 0.92
C TYR A 22 -27.58 -0.04 1.17
N TYR A 23 -27.20 0.38 2.38
CA TYR A 23 -25.79 0.56 2.74
C TYR A 23 -25.02 -0.75 2.67
N PHE A 24 -25.61 -1.84 3.16
CA PHE A 24 -24.98 -3.16 3.10
C PHE A 24 -24.74 -3.63 1.66
N ARG A 25 -25.73 -3.48 0.77
CA ARG A 25 -25.58 -3.77 -0.67
C ARG A 25 -24.51 -2.89 -1.33
N LYS A 26 -24.43 -1.61 -0.97
CA LYS A 26 -23.40 -0.69 -1.46
C LYS A 26 -21.99 -1.17 -1.07
N ILE A 27 -21.81 -1.61 0.18
CA ILE A 27 -20.55 -2.16 0.68
C ILE A 27 -20.19 -3.44 -0.08
N ILE A 28 -21.11 -4.41 -0.19
CA ILE A 28 -20.85 -5.64 -0.94
C ILE A 28 -20.42 -5.32 -2.37
N ARG A 29 -21.14 -4.42 -3.06
CA ARG A 29 -20.80 -4.04 -4.43
C ARG A 29 -19.39 -3.46 -4.53
N SER A 30 -19.00 -2.59 -3.59
CA SER A 30 -17.64 -2.03 -3.57
C SER A 30 -16.57 -3.10 -3.35
N ILE A 31 -16.81 -4.08 -2.47
CA ILE A 31 -15.90 -5.21 -2.24
C ILE A 31 -15.78 -6.06 -3.51
N THR A 32 -16.89 -6.38 -4.18
CA THR A 32 -16.89 -7.15 -5.42
C THR A 32 -16.14 -6.41 -6.54
N GLU A 33 -16.33 -5.09 -6.66
CA GLU A 33 -15.61 -4.25 -7.63
C GLU A 33 -14.09 -4.23 -7.36
N ILE A 34 -13.69 -4.16 -6.09
CA ILE A 34 -12.27 -4.24 -5.69
C ILE A 34 -11.69 -5.61 -6.05
N ASN A 35 -12.37 -6.70 -5.69
CA ASN A 35 -11.92 -8.06 -6.01
C ASN A 35 -11.77 -8.28 -7.51
N ASN A 36 -12.71 -7.79 -8.31
CA ASN A 36 -12.63 -7.88 -9.77
C ASN A 36 -11.45 -7.07 -10.33
N ARG A 37 -11.12 -5.91 -9.77
CA ARG A 37 -9.95 -5.11 -10.18
C ARG A 37 -8.65 -5.80 -9.79
N ILE A 38 -8.57 -6.38 -8.59
CA ILE A 38 -7.40 -7.13 -8.12
C ILE A 38 -7.21 -8.37 -8.98
N SER A 39 -8.25 -9.16 -9.23
CA SER A 39 -8.17 -10.34 -10.10
C SER A 39 -7.65 -9.99 -11.50
N LYS A 40 -8.12 -8.87 -12.07
CA LYS A 40 -7.64 -8.38 -13.38
C LYS A 40 -6.19 -7.93 -13.39
N ARG A 41 -5.69 -7.41 -12.26
CA ARG A 41 -4.31 -6.92 -12.11
C ARG A 41 -3.42 -7.86 -11.30
N GLY A 42 -3.90 -9.05 -10.97
CA GLY A 42 -3.22 -9.95 -10.04
C GLY A 42 -1.85 -10.35 -10.57
N VAL A 43 -1.78 -10.63 -11.87
CA VAL A 43 -0.52 -10.94 -12.55
C VAL A 43 0.46 -9.76 -12.50
N GLU A 44 0.00 -8.52 -12.73
CA GLU A 44 0.84 -7.31 -12.64
C GLU A 44 1.38 -7.11 -11.23
N ILE A 45 0.54 -7.29 -10.20
CA ILE A 45 0.93 -7.16 -8.80
C ILE A 45 1.98 -8.21 -8.45
N VAL A 46 1.72 -9.48 -8.76
CA VAL A 46 2.66 -10.58 -8.52
C VAL A 46 3.99 -10.33 -9.23
N TYR A 47 3.94 -9.90 -10.49
CA TYR A 47 5.12 -9.57 -11.27
C TYR A 47 5.96 -8.47 -10.61
N ILE A 48 5.34 -7.34 -10.22
CA ILE A 48 6.05 -6.23 -9.57
C ILE A 48 6.63 -6.68 -8.22
N THR A 49 5.88 -7.46 -7.44
CA THR A 49 6.34 -7.98 -6.15
C THR A 49 7.57 -8.87 -6.31
N ILE A 50 7.54 -9.82 -7.26
CA ILE A 50 8.69 -10.68 -7.53
C ILE A 50 9.87 -9.84 -8.01
N PHE A 51 9.64 -8.92 -8.95
CA PHE A 51 10.68 -8.05 -9.48
C PHE A 51 11.37 -7.22 -8.37
N PHE A 52 10.61 -6.65 -7.45
CA PHE A 52 11.17 -5.90 -6.33
C PHE A 52 11.89 -6.79 -5.32
N ALA A 53 11.42 -8.01 -5.06
CA ALA A 53 12.14 -8.97 -4.23
C ALA A 53 13.48 -9.38 -4.85
N LEU A 54 13.54 -9.52 -6.18
CA LEU A 54 14.79 -9.81 -6.89
C LEU A 54 15.78 -8.65 -6.79
N ILE A 55 15.33 -7.41 -7.01
CA ILE A 55 16.18 -6.22 -6.92
C ILE A 55 16.62 -5.94 -5.47
N SER A 56 15.79 -6.25 -4.48
CA SER A 56 16.12 -5.98 -3.09
C SER A 56 17.29 -6.81 -2.55
N GLY A 57 17.76 -7.82 -3.29
CA GLY A 57 18.93 -8.64 -2.96
C GLY A 57 18.59 -9.92 -2.20
N ILE A 58 17.38 -10.46 -2.38
CA ILE A 58 16.91 -11.65 -1.67
C ILE A 58 17.85 -12.86 -1.81
N PHE A 59 18.49 -13.05 -2.97
CA PHE A 59 19.43 -14.15 -3.19
C PHE A 59 20.68 -14.05 -2.32
N ASN A 60 21.27 -12.85 -2.19
CA ASN A 60 22.45 -12.64 -1.35
C ASN A 60 22.15 -12.99 0.10
N THR A 61 20.97 -12.59 0.58
CA THR A 61 20.53 -12.91 1.93
C THR A 61 20.17 -14.39 2.13
N ILE A 62 19.66 -15.08 1.12
CA ILE A 62 19.44 -16.53 1.24
C ILE A 62 20.77 -17.27 1.41
N ILE A 63 21.82 -16.82 0.72
CA ILE A 63 23.15 -17.44 0.77
C ILE A 63 23.88 -17.09 2.08
N GLU A 64 23.82 -15.83 2.51
CA GLU A 64 24.71 -15.32 3.57
C GLU A 64 23.96 -14.90 4.85
N GLY A 65 22.68 -14.58 4.74
CA GLY A 65 21.87 -14.00 5.82
C GLY A 65 21.49 -14.98 6.93
N SER A 66 21.72 -16.29 6.74
CA SER A 66 21.56 -17.30 7.80
C SER A 66 22.79 -17.46 8.68
N ASN A 67 23.90 -16.77 8.39
CA ASN A 67 25.07 -16.80 9.26
C ASN A 67 24.71 -16.17 10.63
N PRO A 68 24.88 -16.89 11.76
CA PRO A 68 24.50 -16.39 13.07
C PRO A 68 25.21 -15.09 13.48
N ILE A 69 26.40 -14.82 12.92
CA ILE A 69 27.13 -13.56 13.12
C ILE A 69 26.37 -12.36 12.49
N TYR A 70 25.65 -12.62 11.40
CA TYR A 70 24.93 -11.62 10.60
C TYR A 70 23.44 -11.54 10.94
N ALA A 71 22.86 -12.61 11.47
CA ALA A 71 21.45 -12.68 11.85
C ALA A 71 21.06 -11.71 12.98
N ALA A 72 22.00 -11.32 13.83
CA ALA A 72 21.78 -10.37 14.93
C ALA A 72 21.91 -8.89 14.51
N ALA A 73 22.50 -8.62 13.34
CA ALA A 73 22.73 -7.26 12.86
C ALA A 73 21.60 -6.79 11.93
N LEU A 74 21.08 -5.58 12.17
CA LEU A 74 20.07 -4.97 11.29
C LEU A 74 20.66 -4.58 9.93
N ILE A 75 21.83 -3.96 9.93
CA ILE A 75 22.57 -3.57 8.72
C ILE A 75 24.03 -3.90 9.00
N ILE A 76 24.69 -4.54 8.04
CA ILE A 76 26.10 -4.90 8.13
C ILE A 76 26.89 -3.88 7.29
N PRO A 77 27.96 -3.28 7.84
CA PRO A 77 28.84 -2.37 7.11
C PRO A 77 29.80 -3.16 6.20
N ASN A 78 29.24 -4.00 5.33
CA ASN A 78 29.94 -4.76 4.32
C ASN A 78 29.11 -4.74 3.04
N ARG A 79 29.74 -4.39 1.92
CA ARG A 79 29.09 -4.33 0.60
C ARG A 79 28.76 -5.69 0.03
N ALA A 80 29.57 -6.71 0.36
CA ALA A 80 29.36 -8.07 -0.12
C ALA A 80 28.25 -8.78 0.67
N ALA A 81 28.12 -8.48 1.96
CA ALA A 81 27.15 -9.13 2.83
C ALA A 81 25.78 -8.46 2.82
N GLN A 82 24.72 -9.27 2.95
CA GLN A 82 23.35 -8.78 2.97
C GLN A 82 22.44 -9.52 3.95
N THR A 83 21.75 -8.78 4.83
CA THR A 83 20.83 -9.36 5.84
C THR A 83 19.37 -9.35 5.40
N TRP A 84 18.52 -10.14 6.08
CA TRP A 84 17.07 -10.11 5.89
C TRP A 84 16.47 -8.73 6.16
N SER A 85 16.96 -8.05 7.19
CA SER A 85 16.55 -6.70 7.52
C SER A 85 16.88 -5.72 6.38
N GLU A 86 18.05 -5.82 5.77
CA GLU A 86 18.43 -4.99 4.62
C GLU A 86 17.56 -5.25 3.38
N VAL A 87 17.24 -6.52 3.10
CA VAL A 87 16.32 -6.89 2.00
C VAL A 87 14.94 -6.26 2.22
N VAL A 88 14.42 -6.30 3.44
CA VAL A 88 13.14 -5.68 3.79
C VAL A 88 13.20 -4.16 3.64
N ILE A 89 14.28 -3.51 4.10
CA ILE A 89 14.47 -2.06 3.95
C ILE A 89 14.54 -1.68 2.46
N ASN A 90 15.32 -2.39 1.67
CA ASN A 90 15.46 -2.14 0.23
C ASN A 90 14.13 -2.35 -0.50
N PHE A 91 13.41 -3.43 -0.20
CA PHE A 91 12.09 -3.70 -0.77
C PHE A 91 11.08 -2.60 -0.40
N PHE A 92 11.10 -2.14 0.85
CA PHE A 92 10.27 -1.05 1.32
C PHE A 92 10.61 0.27 0.61
N ALA A 93 11.89 0.60 0.45
CA ALA A 93 12.31 1.78 -0.29
C ALA A 93 11.85 1.74 -1.76
N LEU A 94 11.97 0.59 -2.44
CA LEU A 94 11.52 0.41 -3.82
C LEU A 94 10.00 0.57 -3.96
N THR A 95 9.22 -0.06 -3.06
CA THR A 95 7.75 0.04 -3.06
C THR A 95 7.30 1.46 -2.76
N LEU A 96 7.91 2.13 -1.78
CA LEU A 96 7.60 3.50 -1.40
C LEU A 96 7.92 4.48 -2.54
N GLY A 97 9.11 4.38 -3.14
CA GLY A 97 9.52 5.24 -4.24
C GLY A 97 8.63 5.07 -5.48
N SER A 98 8.33 3.82 -5.85
CA SER A 98 7.47 3.49 -6.98
C SER A 98 6.02 3.93 -6.77
N THR A 99 5.50 3.76 -5.55
CA THR A 99 4.18 4.25 -5.16
C THR A 99 4.14 5.77 -5.22
N GLY A 100 5.18 6.44 -4.72
CA GLY A 100 5.32 7.90 -4.80
C GLY A 100 5.27 8.42 -6.24
N ALA A 101 6.03 7.79 -7.13
CA ALA A 101 6.01 8.11 -8.57
C ALA A 101 4.63 7.89 -9.18
N TYR A 102 3.95 6.80 -8.84
CA TYR A 102 2.58 6.53 -9.30
C TYR A 102 1.56 7.57 -8.80
N LEU A 103 1.68 8.02 -7.55
CA LEU A 103 0.81 9.07 -6.99
C LEU A 103 1.03 10.42 -7.70
N MET A 104 2.29 10.78 -7.99
CA MET A 104 2.61 11.97 -8.78
C MET A 104 2.10 11.87 -10.23
N TYR A 105 2.13 10.69 -10.83
CA TYR A 105 1.53 10.48 -12.14
C TYR A 105 0.00 10.64 -12.10
N ARG A 106 -0.64 10.12 -11.05
CA ARG A 106 -2.09 10.23 -10.84
C ARG A 106 -2.56 11.66 -10.56
N SER A 107 -1.77 12.47 -9.88
CA SER A 107 -2.13 13.86 -9.58
C SER A 107 -2.46 14.64 -10.85
N LYS A 108 -1.63 14.50 -11.89
CA LYS A 108 -1.81 15.16 -13.19
C LYS A 108 -3.03 14.70 -13.99
N ARG A 109 -3.57 13.52 -13.68
CA ARG A 109 -4.69 12.90 -14.41
C ARG A 109 -6.02 12.98 -13.66
N THR A 110 -6.03 13.64 -12.51
CA THR A 110 -7.23 13.74 -11.67
C THR A 110 -7.98 15.02 -12.01
N ASN A 111 -9.13 14.91 -12.68
CA ASN A 111 -10.01 16.03 -13.01
C ASN A 111 -10.92 16.45 -11.84
N SER A 112 -10.55 16.11 -10.59
CA SER A 112 -11.35 16.46 -9.42
C SER A 112 -11.18 17.96 -9.13
N PRO A 113 -12.27 18.73 -8.95
CA PRO A 113 -12.20 20.15 -8.64
C PRO A 113 -11.72 20.47 -7.21
N SER A 114 -11.40 19.46 -6.40
CA SER A 114 -10.91 19.61 -5.02
C SER A 114 -9.38 19.59 -4.92
N ASN A 115 -8.81 19.89 -3.75
CA ASN A 115 -7.37 19.82 -3.41
C ASN A 115 -6.69 18.44 -3.63
N SER A 116 -7.39 17.47 -4.21
CA SER A 116 -6.93 16.10 -4.41
C SER A 116 -5.68 15.99 -5.30
N PRO A 117 -5.51 16.76 -6.41
CA PRO A 117 -4.31 16.70 -7.22
C PRO A 117 -3.06 17.16 -6.46
N ASN A 118 -3.14 18.31 -5.77
CA ASN A 118 -2.02 18.86 -5.00
C ASN A 118 -1.63 17.95 -3.84
N PHE A 119 -2.61 17.34 -3.17
CA PHE A 119 -2.36 16.38 -2.10
C PHE A 119 -1.64 15.11 -2.60
N LEU A 120 -2.08 14.55 -3.73
CA LEU A 120 -1.43 13.38 -4.35
C LEU A 120 0.01 13.70 -4.78
N LEU A 121 0.25 14.91 -5.29
CA LEU A 121 1.58 15.37 -5.66
C LEU A 121 2.49 15.49 -4.43
N LEU A 122 1.99 16.11 -3.36
CA LEU A 122 2.75 16.29 -2.11
C LEU A 122 3.12 14.94 -1.49
N ILE A 123 2.15 14.03 -1.30
CA ILE A 123 2.42 12.69 -0.76
C ILE A 123 3.38 11.91 -1.67
N GLY A 124 3.17 12.00 -2.99
CA GLY A 124 4.01 11.33 -3.96
C GLY A 124 5.47 11.78 -3.88
N LEU A 125 5.69 13.09 -3.83
CA LEU A 125 7.02 13.69 -3.68
C LEU A 125 7.66 13.30 -2.34
N SER A 126 6.94 13.42 -1.23
CA SER A 126 7.44 13.02 0.10
C SER A 126 7.83 11.55 0.15
N SER A 127 7.07 10.68 -0.51
CA SER A 127 7.36 9.23 -0.57
C SER A 127 8.65 8.95 -1.35
N ILE A 128 8.86 9.65 -2.48
CA ILE A 128 10.10 9.52 -3.26
C ILE A 128 11.31 10.02 -2.46
N LEU A 129 11.19 11.19 -1.82
CA LEU A 129 12.27 11.75 -1.01
C LEU A 129 12.64 10.83 0.16
N LEU A 130 11.64 10.25 0.83
CA LEU A 130 11.86 9.30 1.92
C LEU A 130 12.52 8.01 1.41
N ALA A 131 12.07 7.47 0.27
CA ALA A 131 12.70 6.31 -0.36
C ALA A 131 14.17 6.57 -0.74
N ALA A 132 14.46 7.75 -1.31
CA ALA A 132 15.81 8.16 -1.65
C ALA A 132 16.70 8.33 -0.40
N ALA A 133 16.16 8.93 0.67
CA ALA A 133 16.87 9.08 1.94
C ALA A 133 17.25 7.72 2.54
N LEU A 134 16.33 6.75 2.53
CA LEU A 134 16.61 5.38 2.98
C LEU A 134 17.70 4.72 2.13
N GLY A 135 17.62 4.84 0.81
CA GLY A 135 18.63 4.28 -0.10
C GLY A 135 20.02 4.89 0.10
N LEU A 136 20.11 6.21 0.23
CA LEU A 136 21.38 6.91 0.49
C LEU A 136 21.95 6.57 1.87
N TYR A 137 21.10 6.45 2.89
CA TYR A 137 21.51 6.03 4.23
C TYR A 137 22.11 4.61 4.23
N MET A 138 21.48 3.69 3.50
CA MET A 138 22.00 2.33 3.31
C MET A 138 23.38 2.34 2.63
N ILE A 139 23.55 3.16 1.59
CA ILE A 139 24.85 3.32 0.91
C ILE A 139 25.89 3.88 1.88
N GLN A 140 25.53 4.85 2.72
CA GLN A 140 26.44 5.46 3.68
C GLN A 140 26.94 4.47 4.74
N ILE A 141 26.08 3.59 5.27
CA ILE A 141 26.50 2.58 6.25
C ILE A 141 27.41 1.52 5.63
N LYS A 142 27.15 1.16 4.36
CA LYS A 142 27.94 0.17 3.62
C LYS A 142 29.18 0.76 2.92
N ALA A 143 29.39 2.07 3.01
CA ALA A 143 30.45 2.78 2.31
C ALA A 143 31.84 2.34 2.77
#